data_AF-A0A1N6MYR5-F1
#
_entry.id   AF-A0A1N6MYR5-F1
#
_cell.length_a   1.000
_cell.length_b   1.000
_cell.length_c   1.000
_cell.angle_alpha   90.00
_cell.angle_beta   90.00
_cell.angle_gamma   90.00
#
_symmetry.space_group_name_H-M   'P 1'
#
loop_
_entity.id
_entity.type
_entity.pdbx_description
1 polymer ?
#
loop_
_entity_poly.entity_id
_entity_poly.type
_entity_poly.pdbx_seq_one_letter_code
_entity_poly.pdbx_strand_id
1 'polypeptide(L)' 'MEAVSPLATLSRGYSISETPDGKLLKQVKQVKVGDPLRTRVQDGWVGSQVTQIQKISKRKK' A
#
# COMPACT_ATOMS: atom_id res chain seq x y z
N MET A 1 15.35 24.38 17.00
CA MET A 1 15.77 23.03 16.55
C MET A 1 14.52 22.17 16.49
N GLU A 2 13.72 22.37 15.46
CA GLU A 2 12.41 21.73 15.34
C GLU A 2 12.61 20.28 14.93
N ALA A 3 12.34 19.37 15.86
CA ALA A 3 12.22 17.96 15.56
C ALA A 3 11.05 17.82 14.58
N VAL A 4 11.38 17.75 13.28
CA VAL A 4 10.45 17.30 12.25
C VAL A 4 10.03 15.90 12.65
N SER A 5 8.90 15.80 13.35
CA SER A 5 8.37 14.55 13.83
C SER A 5 8.19 13.65 12.60
N PRO A 6 8.87 12.48 12.53
CA PRO A 6 8.80 11.58 11.37
C PRO A 6 7.36 11.19 11.02
N LEU A 7 6.46 11.29 12.02
CA LEU A 7 5.03 11.04 11.93
C LEU A 7 4.29 12.03 11.01
N ALA A 8 4.75 13.28 10.90
CA ALA A 8 4.14 14.29 10.04
C ALA A 8 4.44 14.09 8.55
N THR A 9 5.48 13.33 8.21
CA THR A 9 5.77 12.94 6.81
C THR A 9 4.89 11.79 6.34
N LEU A 10 4.29 11.02 7.26
CA LEU A 10 3.44 9.88 6.95
C LEU A 10 2.05 10.30 6.44
N SER A 11 1.66 11.55 6.65
CA SER A 11 0.39 12.13 6.16
C SER A 11 0.49 12.73 4.76
N ARG A 12 1.55 12.45 3.99
CA ARG A 12 1.67 12.92 2.59
C ARG A 12 0.78 12.17 1.59
N GLY A 13 -0.31 11.56 2.05
CA GLY A 13 -1.19 10.71 1.23
C GLY A 13 -0.67 9.28 1.05
N TYR A 14 -0.01 8.72 2.06
CA TYR A 14 0.39 7.30 2.03
C TYR A 14 -0.81 6.41 2.31
N SER A 15 -1.44 5.94 1.23
CA SER A 15 -2.40 4.85 1.25
C SER A 15 -1.72 3.57 1.74
N ILE A 16 -2.21 3.01 2.83
CA ILE A 16 -1.73 1.72 3.36
C ILE A 16 -2.61 0.64 2.73
N SER A 17 -2.09 -0.08 1.75
CA SER A 17 -2.80 -1.23 1.18
C SER A 17 -2.52 -2.48 2.01
N GLU A 18 -3.58 -3.08 2.50
CA GLU A 18 -3.60 -4.33 3.25
C GLU A 18 -4.26 -5.42 2.42
N THR A 19 -3.72 -6.63 2.55
CA THR A 19 -4.32 -7.84 1.99
C THR A 19 -5.58 -8.20 2.80
N PRO A 20 -6.45 -9.09 2.30
CA PRO A 20 -7.68 -9.42 3.03
C PRO A 20 -7.38 -10.13 4.36
N ASP A 21 -6.20 -10.76 4.47
CA ASP A 21 -5.63 -11.29 5.73
C ASP A 21 -5.17 -10.24 6.76
N GLY A 22 -5.36 -8.94 6.50
CA GLY A 22 -4.90 -7.87 7.40
C GLY A 22 -3.38 -7.71 7.44
N LYS A 23 -2.67 -8.21 6.41
CA LYS A 23 -1.23 -8.05 6.28
C LYS A 23 -0.94 -6.86 5.39
N LEU A 24 0.06 -6.07 5.78
CA LEU A 24 0.54 -4.97 4.94
C LEU A 24 1.07 -5.52 3.61
N LEU A 25 0.56 -5.00 2.49
CA LEU A 25 1.00 -5.36 1.15
C LEU A 25 2.36 -4.71 0.87
N LYS A 26 3.44 -5.49 1.03
CA LYS A 26 4.82 -5.02 0.80
C LYS A 26 5.35 -5.43 -0.58
N GLN A 27 4.84 -6.54 -1.13
CA GLN A 27 5.25 -7.08 -2.42
C GLN A 27 4.03 -7.52 -3.22
N VAL A 28 4.05 -7.25 -4.52
CA VAL A 28 3.00 -7.67 -5.47
C VAL A 28 2.84 -9.20 -5.58
N LYS A 29 3.79 -9.99 -5.07
CA LYS A 29 3.70 -11.46 -5.01
C LYS A 29 2.75 -11.97 -3.92
N GLN A 30 2.38 -11.13 -2.95
CA GLN A 30 1.53 -11.52 -1.83
C GLN A 30 0.05 -11.57 -2.19
N VAL A 31 -0.31 -11.11 -3.39
CA VAL A 31 -1.69 -11.00 -3.87
C VAL A 31 -1.77 -11.61 -5.26
N LYS A 32 -2.95 -12.05 -5.67
CA LYS A 32 -3.25 -12.59 -6.99
C LYS A 32 -4.36 -11.77 -7.63
N VAL A 33 -4.45 -11.84 -8.96
CA VAL A 33 -5.59 -11.25 -9.68
C VAL A 33 -6.88 -11.90 -9.20
N GLY A 34 -7.87 -11.08 -8.87
CA GLY A 34 -9.12 -11.48 -8.24
C GLY A 34 -9.13 -11.34 -6.72
N ASP A 35 -7.98 -11.17 -6.05
CA ASP A 35 -7.96 -11.00 -4.60
C ASP A 35 -8.52 -9.65 -4.17
N PRO A 36 -9.33 -9.60 -3.10
CA PRO A 36 -9.79 -8.35 -2.51
C PRO A 36 -8.67 -7.69 -1.69
N LEU A 37 -8.45 -6.41 -1.90
CA LEU A 37 -7.55 -5.55 -1.13
C LEU A 37 -8.34 -4.52 -0.33
N ARG A 38 -7.76 -4.08 0.78
CA ARG A 38 -8.29 -2.96 1.57
C ARG A 38 -7.23 -1.91 1.69
N THR A 39 -7.54 -0.70 1.27
CA THR A 39 -6.63 0.43 1.38
C THR A 39 -7.14 1.36 2.46
N ARG A 40 -6.34 1.55 3.52
CA ARG A 40 -6.62 2.52 4.56
C ARG A 40 -6.27 3.91 4.07
N VAL A 41 -7.25 4.79 4.12
CA VAL A 41 -7.14 6.22 3.82
C VAL A 41 -7.44 7.03 5.08
N GLN A 42 -7.20 8.34 5.04
CA GLN A 42 -7.37 9.20 6.22
C GLN A 42 -8.80 9.19 6.77
N ASP A 43 -9.79 9.06 5.88
CA ASP A 43 -11.22 9.13 6.20
C ASP A 43 -11.91 7.74 6.23
N GLY A 44 -11.16 6.63 6.16
CA GLY A 44 -11.74 5.30 6.25
C GLY A 44 -11.02 4.19 5.47
N TRP A 45 -11.81 3.25 4.96
CA TRP A 45 -11.33 2.04 4.28
C TRP A 45 -11.91 1.95 2.87
N VAL A 46 -11.04 1.76 1.88
CA VAL A 46 -11.41 1.55 0.48
C VAL A 46 -11.25 0.07 0.15
N GLY A 47 -12.32 -0.58 -0.28
CA GLY A 47 -12.26 -1.92 -0.87
C GLY A 47 -11.81 -1.85 -2.32
N SER A 48 -10.89 -2.71 -2.72
CA SER A 48 -10.43 -2.83 -4.11
C SER A 48 -10.24 -4.29 -4.47
N GLN A 49 -10.21 -4.62 -5.75
CA GLN A 49 -9.87 -5.96 -6.22
C GLN A 49 -8.66 -5.87 -7.13
N VAL A 50 -7.74 -6.82 -7.02
CA VAL A 50 -6.58 -6.88 -7.91
C VAL A 50 -7.06 -7.27 -9.31
N THR A 51 -6.99 -6.33 -10.25
CA THR A 51 -7.31 -6.59 -11.66
C THR A 51 -6.07 -6.97 -12.46
N GLN A 52 -4.91 -6.44 -12.09
CA GLN A 52 -3.64 -6.68 -12.77
C GLN A 52 -2.46 -6.58 -11.81
N ILE A 53 -1.47 -7.45 -11.99
CA ILE A 53 -0.21 -7.40 -11.23
C ILE A 53 0.94 -7.17 -12.20
N GLN A 54 1.64 -6.04 -12.03
CA GLN A 54 2.83 -5.73 -12.81
C GLN A 54 4.02 -5.52 -11.89
N LYS A 55 5.04 -6.36 -12.02
CA LYS A 55 6.28 -6.21 -11.25
C LYS A 55 7.19 -5.21 -11.96
N ILE A 56 7.44 -4.08 -11.31
CA ILE A 56 8.43 -3.12 -11.80
C ILE A 56 9.82 -3.69 -11.51
N SER A 57 10.52 -4.14 -12.55
CA SER A 57 11.92 -4.55 -12.46
C SER A 57 12.80 -3.29 -12.34
N LYS A 58 13.60 -3.17 -11.28
CA LYS A 58 14.65 -2.14 -11.23
C LYS A 58 15.64 -2.44 -12.36
N ARG A 59 15.69 -1.58 -13.39
CA ARG A 59 16.81 -1.52 -14.32
C ARG A 59 18.09 -1.31 -13.49
N LYS A 60 18.96 -2.32 -13.42
CA LYS A 60 20.34 -2.14 -12.98
C LYS A 60 21.02 -1.27 -14.04
N LYS A 61 21.57 -0.12 -13.62
CA LYS A 61 22.54 0.65 -14.39
C LYS A 61 23.93 0.09 -14.09
#